data_AF-A0A377WKA7-F1
#
_entry.id   AF-A0A377WKA7-F1
#
_cell.length_a   1.000
_cell.length_b   1.000
_cell.length_c   1.000
_cell.angle_alpha   90.00
_cell.angle_beta   90.00
_cell.angle_gamma   90.00
#
_symmetry.space_group_name_H-M   'P 1'
#
loop_
_entity.id
_entity.type
_entity.pdbx_description
1 polymer ?
#
loop_
_entity_poly.entity_id
_entity_poly.type
_entity_poly.pdbx_seq_one_letter_code
_entity_poly.pdbx_strand_id
1 'polypeptide(L)'
;MPKGSVYCTLTNNSDRGKEGKAPVDAANPRANNQFGHIMHWREERADPASAKFTWNILVLAGRTDSDDPKAKGSMQGQNSAA
;
A
#
# COMPACT_ATOMS: atom_id res chain seq x y z
N MET A 1 15.39 2.06 -9.81
CA MET A 1 14.84 1.92 -8.45
C MET A 1 15.93 2.26 -7.44
N PRO A 2 15.64 3.02 -6.39
CA PRO A 2 16.60 3.25 -5.30
C PRO A 2 17.07 1.92 -4.68
N LYS A 3 18.32 1.87 -4.19
CA LYS A 3 18.81 0.72 -3.42
C LYS A 3 18.01 0.58 -2.12
N GLY A 4 17.78 -0.65 -1.69
CA GLY A 4 16.98 -0.94 -0.48
C GLY A 4 15.47 -0.75 -0.67
N SER A 5 14.99 -0.58 -1.90
CA SER A 5 13.55 -0.58 -2.20
C SER A 5 12.99 -1.99 -2.22
N VAL A 6 11.89 -2.19 -1.50
CA VAL A 6 11.13 -3.44 -1.47
C VAL A 6 9.67 -3.15 -1.82
N TYR A 7 9.03 -4.09 -2.52
CA TYR A 7 7.64 -4.00 -2.95
C TYR A 7 6.87 -5.22 -2.46
N CYS A 8 5.67 -5.01 -1.94
CA CYS A 8 4.77 -6.09 -1.54
C CYS A 8 3.38 -5.86 -2.11
N THR A 9 2.83 -6.92 -2.70
CA THR A 9 1.45 -6.94 -3.17
C THR A 9 0.53 -7.41 -2.06
N LEU A 10 -0.42 -6.56 -1.68
CA LEU A 10 -1.53 -6.92 -0.81
C LEU A 10 -2.77 -7.07 -1.68
N THR A 11 -3.01 -8.29 -2.16
CA THR A 11 -3.86 -8.60 -3.31
C THR A 11 -5.34 -8.31 -3.10
N ASN A 12 -5.89 -8.56 -1.91
CA ASN A 12 -7.24 -8.15 -1.50
C ASN A 12 -7.47 -8.45 0.00
N ASN A 13 -8.55 -7.91 0.55
CA ASN A 13 -9.17 -8.36 1.80
C ASN A 13 -10.63 -7.88 1.86
N SER A 14 -11.58 -8.72 1.44
CA SER A 14 -13.02 -8.42 1.48
C SER A 14 -13.61 -8.43 2.89
N ASP A 15 -12.89 -8.97 3.87
CA ASP A 15 -13.27 -9.01 5.29
C ASP A 15 -12.77 -7.78 6.07
N ARG A 16 -11.91 -6.94 5.49
CA ARG A 16 -11.36 -5.74 6.12
C ARG A 16 -12.48 -4.83 6.63
N GLY A 17 -12.43 -4.49 7.92
CA GLY A 17 -13.39 -3.60 8.56
C GLY A 17 -14.74 -4.22 8.91
N LYS A 18 -14.96 -5.53 8.68
CA LYS A 18 -16.14 -6.24 9.24
C LYS A 18 -15.99 -6.44 10.74
N GLU A 19 -17.11 -6.66 11.42
CA GLU A 19 -17.14 -7.00 12.84
C GLU A 19 -16.27 -8.23 13.13
N GLY A 20 -15.45 -8.16 14.19
CA GLY A 20 -14.51 -9.23 14.55
C GLY A 20 -13.34 -9.43 13.58
N LYS A 21 -13.20 -8.59 12.56
CA LYS A 21 -12.08 -8.61 11.60
C LYS A 21 -11.17 -7.41 11.82
N ALA A 22 -10.00 -7.47 11.21
CA ALA A 22 -9.02 -6.40 11.33
C ALA A 22 -9.60 -5.07 10.76
N PRO A 23 -9.43 -3.93 11.47
CA PRO A 23 -10.00 -2.65 11.06
C PRO A 23 -9.25 -2.05 9.87
N VAL A 24 -9.76 -0.95 9.33
CA VAL A 24 -9.02 -0.09 8.39
C VAL A 24 -7.90 0.63 9.15
N ASP A 25 -6.73 0.71 8.55
CA ASP A 25 -5.56 1.41 9.08
C ASP A 25 -4.77 2.06 7.94
N ALA A 26 -3.67 2.74 8.26
CA ALA A 26 -2.88 3.45 7.26
C ALA A 26 -2.26 2.52 6.20
N ALA A 27 -1.88 1.30 6.57
CA ALA A 27 -1.33 0.32 5.63
C ALA A 27 -2.45 -0.36 4.83
N ASN A 28 -3.65 -0.47 5.39
CA ASN A 28 -4.82 -1.13 4.82
C ASN A 28 -6.01 -0.16 4.76
N PRO A 29 -5.99 0.85 3.87
CA PRO A 29 -6.88 2.02 3.97
C PRO A 29 -8.32 1.80 3.48
N ARG A 30 -8.66 0.60 2.96
CA ARG A 30 -10.00 0.32 2.40
C ARG A 30 -10.69 -0.83 3.10
N ALA A 31 -11.88 -0.57 3.64
CA ALA A 31 -12.80 -1.63 4.06
C ALA A 31 -13.33 -2.39 2.83
N ASN A 32 -13.63 -3.69 2.98
CA ASN A 32 -14.06 -4.56 1.87
C ASN A 32 -13.18 -4.38 0.61
N ASN A 33 -11.85 -4.45 0.77
CA ASN A 33 -10.91 -4.17 -0.31
C ASN A 33 -10.89 -5.30 -1.34
N GLN A 34 -11.53 -5.10 -2.49
CA GLN A 34 -11.61 -6.09 -3.57
C GLN A 34 -10.44 -6.02 -4.56
N PHE A 35 -9.70 -4.92 -4.58
CA PHE A 35 -8.74 -4.63 -5.66
C PHE A 35 -7.28 -4.81 -5.24
N GLY A 36 -6.99 -4.64 -3.95
CA GLY A 36 -5.63 -4.73 -3.43
C GLY A 36 -4.82 -3.45 -3.59
N HIS A 37 -3.53 -3.54 -3.30
CA HIS A 37 -2.57 -2.44 -3.43
C HIS A 37 -1.14 -2.95 -3.40
N ILE A 38 -0.19 -2.09 -3.81
CA ILE A 38 1.24 -2.33 -3.72
C ILE A 38 1.80 -1.40 -2.65
N MET A 39 2.37 -1.99 -1.60
CA MET A 39 3.22 -1.25 -0.66
C MET A 39 4.64 -1.18 -1.21
N HIS A 40 5.29 -0.06 -0.95
CA HIS A 40 6.71 0.16 -1.21
C HIS A 40 7.36 0.63 0.10
N TRP A 41 8.52 0.09 0.43
CA TRP A 41 9.33 0.62 1.53
C TRP A 41 10.80 0.70 1.17
N ARG A 42 11.50 1.60 1.86
CA ARG A 42 12.96 1.76 1.80
C ARG A 42 13.55 1.49 3.17
N GLU A 43 14.45 0.53 3.24
CA GLU A 43 15.20 0.24 4.46
C GLU A 43 16.15 1.38 4.80
N GLU A 44 16.32 1.67 6.10
CA GLU A 44 17.28 2.66 6.58
C GLU A 44 18.68 2.32 6.04
N ARG A 45 19.39 3.33 5.51
CA ARG A 45 20.74 3.18 4.93
C ARG A 45 20.83 2.19 3.74
N ALA A 46 19.70 1.80 3.15
CA ALA A 46 19.63 0.76 2.12
C ALA A 46 20.27 -0.57 2.57
N ASP A 47 20.17 -0.86 3.87
CA ASP A 47 20.69 -2.06 4.50
C ASP A 47 19.57 -3.08 4.77
N PRO A 48 19.58 -4.27 4.13
CA PRO A 48 18.57 -5.32 4.35
C PRO A 48 18.62 -5.95 5.74
N ALA A 49 19.65 -5.69 6.53
CA ALA A 49 19.69 -6.07 7.95
C ALA A 49 19.04 -5.01 8.87
N SER A 50 18.64 -3.85 8.34
CA SER A 50 18.02 -2.79 9.13
C SER A 50 16.63 -3.21 9.65
N ALA A 51 16.39 -2.96 10.94
CA ALA A 51 15.07 -3.12 11.55
C ALA A 51 14.12 -1.94 11.31
N LYS A 52 14.59 -0.87 10.63
CA LYS A 52 13.83 0.35 10.36
C LYS A 52 13.69 0.59 8.86
N PHE A 53 12.50 1.05 8.47
CA PHE A 53 12.18 1.42 7.10
C PHE A 53 11.18 2.59 7.06
N THR A 54 11.15 3.32 5.96
CA THR A 54 10.06 4.22 5.60
C THR A 54 9.21 3.57 4.53
N TRP A 55 7.89 3.79 4.54
CA TRP A 55 6.98 3.11 3.61
C TRP A 55 5.90 4.04 3.08
N ASN A 56 5.34 3.67 1.94
CA ASN A 56 4.17 4.30 1.34
C ASN A 56 3.34 3.26 0.57
N ILE A 57 2.07 3.59 0.29
CA ILE A 57 1.26 2.86 -0.69
C ILE A 57 1.60 3.43 -2.06
N LEU A 58 2.28 2.63 -2.89
CA LEU A 58 2.68 3.04 -4.23
C LEU A 58 1.48 3.09 -5.18
N VAL A 59 0.68 2.03 -5.15
CA VAL A 59 -0.51 1.89 -5.99
C VAL A 59 -1.65 1.41 -5.12
N LEU A 60 -2.73 2.17 -5.08
CA LEU A 60 -4.03 1.67 -4.63
C LEU A 60 -4.75 1.15 -5.88
N ALA A 61 -4.84 -0.17 -6.03
CA ALA A 61 -5.46 -0.73 -7.23
C ALA A 61 -6.96 -0.43 -7.25
N GLY A 62 -7.54 -0.25 -8.42
CA GLY A 62 -8.95 0.08 -8.52
C GLY A 62 -9.35 0.57 -9.90
N ARG A 63 -10.61 0.97 -9.98
CA ARG A 63 -11.23 1.56 -11.16
C ARG A 63 -10.71 2.98 -11.38
N THR A 64 -10.30 3.27 -12.61
CA THR A 64 -9.92 4.63 -13.04
C THR A 64 -11.14 5.46 -13.42
N ASP A 65 -12.26 4.81 -13.73
CA ASP A 65 -13.51 5.37 -14.25
C ASP A 65 -14.63 5.52 -13.19
N SER A 66 -14.33 5.23 -11.92
CA SER A 66 -15.27 5.39 -10.80
C SER A 66 -14.76 6.48 -9.87
N ASP A 67 -15.64 7.18 -9.16
CA ASP A 67 -15.28 8.10 -8.06
C ASP A 67 -15.64 7.56 -6.68
N ASP A 68 -16.14 6.33 -6.58
CA ASP A 68 -16.35 5.66 -5.29
C ASP A 68 -14.99 5.42 -4.61
N PRO A 69 -14.72 5.98 -3.41
CA PRO A 69 -13.46 5.76 -2.70
C PRO A 69 -13.12 4.29 -2.42
N LYS A 70 -14.13 3.41 -2.39
CA LYS A 70 -13.93 1.96 -2.23
C LYS A 70 -13.36 1.32 -3.50
N ALA A 71 -13.72 1.88 -4.66
CA ALA A 71 -13.34 1.35 -5.97
C ALA A 71 -12.24 2.15 -6.67
N LYS A 72 -12.03 3.43 -6.33
CA LYS A 72 -11.09 4.32 -7.02
C LYS A 72 -9.66 3.79 -6.94
N GLY A 73 -9.01 3.69 -8.09
CA GLY A 73 -7.58 3.45 -8.19
C GLY A 73 -6.77 4.75 -8.10
N SER A 74 -5.57 4.68 -7.52
CA SER A 74 -4.62 5.78 -7.50
C SER A 74 -3.17 5.27 -7.53
N MET A 75 -2.25 6.11 -8.01
CA MET A 75 -0.81 5.83 -8.01
C MET A 75 -0.08 7.05 -7.47
N GLN A 76 0.75 6.84 -6.45
CA GLN A 76 1.70 7.84 -6.00
C GLN A 76 2.98 7.67 -6.82
N GLY A 77 3.41 8.71 -7.54
CA GLY A 77 4.73 8.70 -8.19
C GLY A 77 5.82 8.45 -7.14
N GLN A 78 6.85 7.66 -7.48
CA GLN A 78 7.97 7.43 -6.56
C GLN A 78 8.70 8.75 -6.35
N ASN A 79 8.48 9.39 -5.20
CA ASN A 79 9.20 10.61 -4.86
C ASN A 79 10.64 10.21 -4.50
N SER A 80 11.54 10.40 -5.46
CA SER A 80 12.96 10.13 -5.32
C SER A 80 13.60 11.31 -4.60
N ALA A 81 13.32 11.48 -3.30
CA ALA A 81 14.10 12.39 -2.48
C ALA A 81 15.47 11.73 -2.25
N ALA A 82 16.49 12.31 -2.91
CA ALA A 82 17.91 12.05 -2.72
C ALA A 82 18.34 12.39 -1.29
#